data_AF-A0A9N8HPA4-F1
#
_entry.id   AF-A0A9N8HPA4-F1
#
_cell.length_a   1.000
_cell.length_b   1.000
_cell.length_c   1.000
_cell.angle_alpha   90.00
_cell.angle_beta   90.00
_cell.angle_gamma   90.00
#
_symmetry.space_group_name_H-M   'P 1'
#
loop_
_entity.id
_entity.type
_entity.pdbx_description
1 polymer ?
#
loop_
_entity_poly.entity_id
_entity_poly.type
_entity_poly.pdbx_seq_one_letter_code
_entity_poly.pdbx_strand_id
1 'polypeptide(L)'
;MNNTANTSIYAVDKETGKRCWVNSKTPNTVANDCLEGEMTLLMRDGQHPYFEGKQRRFDLQVQFRLKQNAKTMWYGVELDESLNLGTLQRMTTKAALGFCQKMNPGAFHSSISKDPCMVFKVDNSMDRIAQTAPGDLPPCLGEAVEESSESIQRRKKAGVEWNTNDTYTISCFSSYFDFLTWSIMNMPGLPTIDATKLVGNQPFRFVMYTLKDEDGSHTPENKDYIFNLELSNTEKTSLGPAAQEWIEQQKKKEAESASIRRPARKSRAGRLLMKGRLSMTGRLSIGGNRRRLSGLSLFDHHA
;
A
#
# COMPACT_ATOMS: atom_id res chain seq x y z
N MET A 1 7.24 6.19 -17.94
CA MET A 1 6.72 7.49 -17.52
C MET A 1 6.03 7.26 -16.18
N ASN A 2 6.65 7.66 -15.07
CA ASN A 2 6.13 7.42 -13.73
C ASN A 2 4.98 8.38 -13.47
N ASN A 3 3.80 7.84 -13.19
CA ASN A 3 2.58 8.59 -12.92
C ASN A 3 2.78 9.43 -11.65
N THR A 4 2.92 10.74 -11.80
CA THR A 4 3.15 11.72 -10.72
C THR A 4 1.92 11.96 -9.84
N ALA A 5 0.80 11.27 -10.07
CA ALA A 5 -0.50 11.59 -9.46
C ALA A 5 -0.68 11.10 -8.01
N ASN A 6 0.17 10.19 -7.49
CA ASN A 6 0.02 9.64 -6.12
C ASN A 6 1.28 9.84 -5.27
N THR A 7 1.88 11.03 -5.29
CA THR A 7 3.05 11.33 -4.43
C THR A 7 2.71 11.40 -2.94
N SER A 8 1.43 11.59 -2.60
CA SER A 8 1.00 11.74 -1.21
C SER A 8 1.01 10.42 -0.43
N ILE A 9 0.93 9.26 -1.10
CA ILE A 9 0.95 7.97 -0.43
C ILE A 9 2.38 7.40 -0.37
N TYR A 10 2.78 7.05 0.84
CA TYR A 10 3.99 6.31 1.13
C TYR A 10 3.61 4.95 1.67
N ALA A 11 3.90 3.91 0.88
CA ALA A 11 3.78 2.52 1.28
C ALA A 11 5.19 1.92 1.30
N VAL A 12 5.64 1.39 2.44
CA VAL A 12 6.99 0.81 2.61
C VAL A 12 6.88 -0.53 3.32
N ASP A 13 7.43 -1.56 2.70
CA ASP A 13 7.55 -2.87 3.32
C ASP A 13 8.58 -2.79 4.45
N LYS A 14 8.14 -2.99 5.70
CA LYS A 14 8.98 -2.87 6.90
C LYS A 14 10.03 -3.97 6.98
N GLU A 15 9.81 -5.11 6.34
CA GLU A 15 10.77 -6.22 6.36
C GLU A 15 11.95 -5.95 5.42
N THR A 16 11.71 -5.34 4.26
CA THR A 16 12.76 -5.08 3.26
C THR A 16 13.23 -3.63 3.19
N GLY A 17 12.52 -2.70 3.85
CA GLY A 17 12.75 -1.26 3.75
C GLY A 17 12.47 -0.68 2.35
N LYS A 18 11.87 -1.46 1.44
CA LYS A 18 11.62 -1.04 0.06
C LYS A 18 10.28 -0.31 -0.05
N ARG A 19 10.29 0.80 -0.80
CA ARG A 19 9.06 1.50 -1.17
C ARG A 19 8.23 0.67 -2.14
N CYS A 20 6.94 0.62 -1.85
CA CYS A 20 5.93 -0.05 -2.64
C CYS A 20 5.12 1.00 -3.39
N TRP A 21 5.14 0.95 -4.71
CA TRP A 21 4.47 1.97 -5.52
C TRP A 21 3.00 1.63 -5.71
N VAL A 22 2.13 2.57 -5.32
CA VAL A 22 0.67 2.50 -5.55
C VAL A 22 0.36 2.61 -7.03
N ASN A 23 -0.59 1.82 -7.53
CA ASN A 23 -0.99 1.78 -8.95
C ASN A 23 0.19 1.51 -9.91
N SER A 24 1.23 0.83 -9.41
CA SER A 24 2.35 0.39 -10.25
C SER A 24 1.90 -0.72 -11.19
N LYS A 25 2.36 -0.65 -12.45
CA LYS A 25 2.19 -1.75 -13.42
C LYS A 25 3.09 -2.95 -13.13
N THR A 26 4.15 -2.74 -12.36
CA THR A 26 5.07 -3.79 -11.94
C THR A 26 4.85 -4.06 -10.46
N PRO A 27 4.51 -5.30 -10.08
CA PRO A 27 4.40 -5.69 -8.68
C PRO A 27 5.69 -5.44 -7.90
N ASN A 28 5.56 -5.30 -6.59
CA ASN A 28 6.68 -5.15 -5.67
C ASN A 28 7.02 -6.53 -5.10
N THR A 29 8.27 -6.96 -5.20
CA THR A 29 8.72 -8.22 -4.62
C THR A 29 8.66 -8.18 -3.10
N VAL A 30 8.12 -9.23 -2.48
CA VAL A 30 8.10 -9.46 -1.04
C VAL A 30 8.75 -10.81 -0.77
N ALA A 31 9.80 -10.82 0.06
CA ALA A 31 10.46 -12.05 0.44
C ALA A 31 11.06 -11.90 1.83
N ASN A 32 10.76 -12.86 2.70
CA ASN A 32 11.28 -12.97 4.06
C ASN A 32 11.37 -14.47 4.44
N ASP A 33 11.53 -14.79 5.72
CA ASP A 33 11.66 -16.17 6.16
C ASP A 33 10.36 -16.98 6.01
N CYS A 34 9.21 -16.33 5.94
CA CYS A 34 7.89 -16.97 5.87
C CYS A 34 7.40 -17.18 4.42
N LEU A 35 7.70 -16.26 3.50
CA LEU A 35 7.23 -16.33 2.12
C LEU A 35 8.22 -15.79 1.10
N GLU A 36 7.90 -16.06 -0.16
CA GLU A 36 8.39 -15.32 -1.32
C GLU A 36 7.22 -15.04 -2.27
N GLY A 37 7.23 -13.88 -2.89
CA GLY A 37 6.14 -13.47 -3.74
C GLY A 37 6.23 -12.02 -4.21
N GLU A 38 5.09 -11.54 -4.65
CA GLU A 38 4.89 -10.21 -5.18
C GLU A 38 3.59 -9.61 -4.67
N MET A 39 3.53 -8.28 -4.62
CA MET A 39 2.32 -7.57 -4.25
C MET A 39 2.07 -6.35 -5.12
N THR A 40 0.80 -6.00 -5.28
CA THR A 40 0.40 -4.71 -5.82
C THR A 40 -0.62 -4.05 -4.90
N LEU A 41 -0.52 -2.73 -4.80
CA LEU A 41 -1.45 -1.90 -4.06
C LEU A 41 -2.15 -0.97 -5.04
N LEU A 42 -3.42 -1.26 -5.29
CA LEU A 42 -4.27 -0.49 -6.18
C LEU A 42 -5.12 0.47 -5.36
N MET A 43 -5.23 1.73 -5.79
CA MET A 43 -6.08 2.75 -5.19
C MET A 43 -6.90 3.46 -6.26
N ARG A 44 -8.16 3.78 -5.93
CA ARG A 44 -9.08 4.50 -6.80
C ARG A 44 -8.73 5.98 -6.82
N ASP A 45 -7.95 6.39 -7.81
CA ASP A 45 -7.56 7.77 -8.10
C ASP A 45 -8.51 8.48 -9.10
N GLY A 46 -9.63 7.85 -9.44
CA GLY A 46 -10.63 8.36 -10.38
C GLY A 46 -10.38 8.00 -11.85
N GLN A 47 -9.19 7.49 -12.20
CA GLN A 47 -8.85 7.12 -13.58
C GLN A 47 -8.42 5.66 -13.74
N HIS A 48 -8.04 4.98 -12.65
CA HIS A 48 -7.52 3.61 -12.73
C HIS A 48 -8.60 2.60 -13.21
N PRO A 49 -8.43 1.94 -14.39
CA PRO A 49 -9.46 1.09 -15.00
C PRO A 49 -9.92 -0.08 -14.14
N TYR A 50 -9.03 -0.61 -13.30
CA TYR A 50 -9.37 -1.68 -12.34
C TYR A 50 -10.62 -1.38 -11.51
N PHE A 51 -10.90 -0.11 -11.22
CA PHE A 51 -12.00 0.30 -10.35
C PHE A 51 -13.30 0.65 -11.09
N GLU A 52 -13.33 0.57 -12.42
CA GLU A 52 -14.53 0.85 -13.22
C GLU A 52 -15.69 -0.09 -12.82
N GLY A 53 -16.88 0.48 -12.64
CA GLY A 53 -18.07 -0.25 -12.19
C GLY A 53 -18.05 -0.79 -10.74
N LYS A 54 -16.93 -0.65 -10.01
CA LYS A 54 -16.79 -1.16 -8.63
C LYS A 54 -17.13 -0.06 -7.61
N GLN A 55 -17.31 -0.43 -6.33
CA GLN A 55 -17.39 0.53 -5.21
C GLN A 55 -16.13 0.55 -4.33
N ARG A 56 -15.13 -0.28 -4.67
CA ARG A 56 -13.87 -0.46 -3.92
C ARG A 56 -13.01 0.80 -4.00
N ARG A 57 -12.47 1.26 -2.87
CA ARG A 57 -11.53 2.40 -2.80
C ARG A 57 -10.08 1.96 -2.95
N PHE A 58 -9.75 0.74 -2.51
CA PHE A 58 -8.44 0.13 -2.73
C PHE A 58 -8.56 -1.38 -2.95
N ASP A 59 -7.47 -1.98 -3.40
CA ASP A 59 -7.27 -3.42 -3.48
C ASP A 59 -5.78 -3.74 -3.24
N LEU A 60 -5.48 -4.46 -2.17
CA LEU A 60 -4.16 -5.03 -1.91
C LEU A 60 -4.18 -6.48 -2.39
N GLN A 61 -3.36 -6.77 -3.40
CA GLN A 61 -3.21 -8.11 -3.93
C GLN A 61 -1.81 -8.63 -3.61
N VAL A 62 -1.74 -9.85 -3.12
CA VAL A 62 -0.47 -10.53 -2.80
C VAL A 62 -0.49 -11.90 -3.43
N GLN A 63 0.51 -12.19 -4.24
CA GLN A 63 0.74 -13.51 -4.83
C GLN A 63 2.02 -14.09 -4.23
N PHE A 64 1.93 -15.23 -3.56
CA PHE A 64 3.04 -15.76 -2.79
C PHE A 64 3.03 -17.27 -2.68
N ARG A 65 4.21 -17.82 -2.38
CA ARG A 65 4.41 -19.19 -1.92
C ARG A 65 4.95 -19.15 -0.50
N LEU A 66 4.41 -20.03 0.34
CA LEU A 66 4.89 -20.18 1.71
C LEU A 66 6.18 -20.97 1.74
N LYS A 67 7.12 -20.56 2.60
CA LYS A 67 8.35 -21.31 2.89
C LYS A 67 8.17 -22.32 4.01
N GLN A 68 7.10 -22.17 4.79
CA GLN A 68 6.69 -23.05 5.87
C GLN A 68 5.18 -23.17 5.91
N ASN A 69 4.65 -24.35 6.27
CA ASN A 69 3.21 -24.55 6.38
C ASN A 69 2.65 -23.60 7.45
N ALA A 70 1.60 -22.85 7.09
CA ALA A 70 0.85 -22.02 8.01
C ALA A 70 -0.46 -22.73 8.37
N LYS A 71 -0.88 -22.66 9.63
CA LYS A 71 -2.20 -23.17 10.02
C LYS A 71 -3.24 -22.08 9.86
N THR A 72 -3.21 -21.09 10.76
CA THR A 72 -4.12 -19.94 10.74
C THR A 72 -3.35 -18.67 10.41
N MET A 73 -3.71 -18.03 9.30
CA MET A 73 -3.22 -16.69 8.96
C MET A 73 -4.24 -15.62 9.34
N TRP A 74 -3.72 -14.51 9.85
CA TRP A 74 -4.46 -13.30 10.16
C TRP A 74 -3.98 -12.17 9.27
N TYR A 75 -4.89 -11.27 8.90
CA TYR A 75 -4.55 -10.04 8.19
C TYR A 75 -5.34 -8.86 8.73
N GLY A 76 -4.85 -7.65 8.53
CA GLY A 76 -5.61 -6.45 8.85
C GLY A 76 -4.73 -5.24 9.07
N VAL A 77 -5.18 -4.37 9.96
CA VAL A 77 -4.50 -3.10 10.26
C VAL A 77 -4.07 -3.06 11.72
N GLU A 78 -2.83 -2.64 11.93
CA GLU A 78 -2.25 -2.33 13.23
C GLU A 78 -1.78 -0.88 13.28
N LEU A 79 -1.74 -0.32 14.48
CA LEU A 79 -1.22 1.02 14.76
C LEU A 79 -0.04 0.89 15.72
N ASP A 80 1.00 1.68 15.49
CA ASP A 80 2.19 1.69 16.35
C ASP A 80 1.93 2.52 17.63
N GLU A 81 1.07 3.55 17.58
CA GLU A 81 0.72 4.37 18.75
C GLU A 81 -0.64 4.02 19.35
N SER A 82 -0.75 4.19 20.67
CA SER A 82 -2.01 3.98 21.41
C SER A 82 -3.08 5.02 21.06
N LEU A 83 -4.35 4.61 21.14
CA LEU A 83 -5.49 5.46 20.81
C LEU A 83 -5.92 6.36 21.96
N ASN A 84 -5.83 7.68 21.77
CA ASN A 84 -6.33 8.68 22.71
C ASN A 84 -7.77 9.08 22.37
N LEU A 85 -8.73 8.20 22.67
CA LEU A 85 -10.15 8.40 22.32
C LEU A 85 -10.95 9.10 23.44
N GLY A 86 -11.53 10.25 23.12
CA GLY A 86 -12.63 10.85 23.87
C GLY A 86 -13.92 10.02 23.76
N THR A 87 -14.93 10.37 24.55
CA THR A 87 -16.17 9.59 24.67
C THR A 87 -16.86 9.35 23.32
N LEU A 88 -17.05 10.40 22.52
CA LEU A 88 -17.71 10.30 21.22
C LEU A 88 -16.89 9.43 20.24
N GLN A 89 -15.58 9.67 20.14
CA GLN A 89 -14.68 8.87 19.28
C GLN A 89 -14.68 7.40 19.69
N ARG A 90 -14.72 7.11 20.99
CA ARG A 90 -14.80 5.74 21.53
C ARG A 90 -16.11 5.06 21.15
N MET A 91 -17.24 5.77 21.21
CA MET A 91 -18.54 5.24 20.77
C MET A 91 -18.53 4.95 19.28
N THR A 92 -18.05 5.87 18.45
CA THR A 92 -17.92 5.68 17.00
C THR A 92 -16.99 4.51 16.65
N THR A 93 -15.83 4.42 17.30
CA THR A 93 -14.88 3.32 17.10
C THR A 93 -15.51 1.99 17.48
N LYS A 94 -16.20 1.90 18.62
CA LYS A 94 -16.92 0.69 19.03
C LYS A 94 -18.03 0.31 18.05
N ALA A 95 -18.76 1.27 17.50
CA ALA A 95 -19.78 1.00 16.48
C ALA A 95 -19.16 0.41 15.20
N ALA A 96 -18.06 0.99 14.72
CA ALA A 96 -17.31 0.50 13.57
C ALA A 96 -16.76 -0.93 13.80
N LEU A 97 -16.14 -1.18 14.95
CA LEU A 97 -15.62 -2.50 15.30
C LEU A 97 -16.76 -3.52 15.51
N GLY A 98 -17.88 -3.10 16.09
CA GLY A 98 -19.08 -3.94 16.22
C GLY A 98 -19.66 -4.35 14.86
N PHE A 99 -19.64 -3.45 13.88
CA PHE A 99 -19.98 -3.78 12.49
C PHE A 99 -19.02 -4.84 11.91
N CYS A 100 -17.71 -4.65 12.07
CA CYS A 100 -16.69 -5.61 11.60
C CYS A 100 -16.87 -6.99 12.24
N GLN A 101 -17.10 -7.04 13.56
CA GLN A 101 -17.36 -8.26 14.31
C GLN A 101 -18.61 -8.99 13.83
N LYS A 102 -19.70 -8.26 13.55
CA LYS A 102 -20.96 -8.82 13.07
C LYS A 102 -20.82 -9.42 11.67
N MET A 103 -20.03 -8.78 10.80
CA MET A 103 -19.79 -9.26 9.44
C MET A 103 -18.83 -10.46 9.39
N ASN A 104 -18.04 -10.68 10.45
CA ASN A 104 -16.99 -11.70 10.51
C ASN A 104 -17.05 -12.50 11.83
N PRO A 105 -18.15 -13.25 12.08
CA PRO A 105 -18.32 -13.98 13.33
C PRO A 105 -17.23 -15.06 13.49
N GLY A 106 -16.54 -15.05 14.63
CA GLY A 106 -15.47 -16.02 14.95
C GLY A 106 -14.16 -15.84 14.17
N ALA A 107 -14.09 -14.84 13.29
CA ALA A 107 -12.95 -14.58 12.41
C ALA A 107 -12.39 -13.16 12.59
N PHE A 108 -12.78 -12.43 13.63
CA PHE A 108 -12.40 -11.04 13.86
C PHE A 108 -11.82 -10.86 15.26
N HIS A 109 -10.73 -10.11 15.35
CA HIS A 109 -10.13 -9.66 16.59
C HIS A 109 -9.82 -8.16 16.48
N SER A 110 -10.00 -7.44 17.58
CA SER A 110 -9.63 -6.03 17.65
C SER A 110 -9.18 -5.64 19.05
N SER A 111 -8.21 -4.73 19.12
CA SER A 111 -7.78 -4.03 20.34
C SER A 111 -7.84 -2.53 20.09
N ILE A 112 -8.34 -1.77 21.07
CA ILE A 112 -8.28 -0.30 21.08
C ILE A 112 -7.39 0.25 22.21
N SER A 113 -6.69 -0.65 22.93
CA SER A 113 -5.90 -0.32 24.11
C SER A 113 -4.41 -0.30 23.75
N LYS A 114 -3.58 -1.11 24.43
CA LYS A 114 -2.20 -1.34 24.06
C LYS A 114 -2.19 -2.16 22.76
N ASP A 115 -1.34 -1.76 21.82
CA ASP A 115 -1.21 -2.36 20.48
C ASP A 115 -2.54 -2.37 19.69
N PRO A 116 -3.08 -1.20 19.33
CA PRO A 116 -4.37 -1.13 18.64
C PRO A 116 -4.35 -1.86 17.31
N CYS A 117 -5.37 -2.68 17.08
CA CYS A 117 -5.47 -3.48 15.87
C CYS A 117 -6.92 -3.79 15.49
N MET A 118 -7.09 -4.13 14.22
CA MET A 118 -8.31 -4.64 13.62
C MET A 118 -7.90 -5.71 12.61
N VAL A 119 -8.02 -6.98 12.99
CA VAL A 119 -7.50 -8.11 12.23
C VAL A 119 -8.53 -9.21 12.06
N PHE A 120 -8.39 -9.96 10.98
CA PHE A 120 -9.33 -10.97 10.54
C PHE A 120 -8.60 -12.25 10.14
N LYS A 121 -9.23 -13.41 10.31
CA LYS A 121 -8.70 -14.66 9.76
C LYS A 121 -8.80 -14.63 8.23
N VAL A 122 -7.71 -14.96 7.54
CA VAL A 122 -7.61 -14.87 6.07
C VAL A 122 -8.62 -15.77 5.38
N ASP A 123 -8.69 -17.04 5.76
CA ASP A 123 -9.59 -18.05 5.21
C ASP A 123 -11.08 -17.66 5.29
N ASN A 124 -11.51 -17.01 6.38
CA ASN A 124 -12.90 -16.59 6.55
C ASN A 124 -13.22 -15.25 5.89
N SER A 125 -12.32 -14.28 6.01
CA SER A 125 -12.64 -12.86 5.79
C SER A 125 -12.00 -12.25 4.55
N MET A 126 -10.96 -12.86 3.99
CA MET A 126 -10.34 -12.37 2.75
C MET A 126 -11.37 -12.33 1.62
N ASP A 127 -11.37 -11.28 0.81
CA ASP A 127 -12.38 -11.12 -0.23
C ASP A 127 -12.25 -12.17 -1.33
N ARG A 128 -11.01 -12.44 -1.76
CA ARG A 128 -10.70 -13.49 -2.75
C ARG A 128 -9.42 -14.23 -2.38
N ILE A 129 -9.45 -15.55 -2.55
CA ILE A 129 -8.29 -16.45 -2.44
C ILE A 129 -8.30 -17.38 -3.65
N ALA A 130 -7.25 -17.31 -4.47
CA ALA A 130 -6.99 -18.27 -5.53
C ALA A 130 -5.77 -19.13 -5.15
N GLN A 131 -5.95 -20.44 -5.13
CA GLN A 131 -4.90 -21.44 -4.92
C GLN A 131 -4.55 -22.05 -6.27
N THR A 132 -3.28 -21.96 -6.66
CA THR A 132 -2.78 -22.41 -7.96
C THR A 132 -1.74 -23.51 -7.75
N ALA A 133 -1.97 -24.67 -8.37
CA ALA A 133 -1.08 -25.81 -8.25
C ALA A 133 0.27 -25.57 -8.96
N PRO A 134 1.34 -26.30 -8.61
CA PRO A 134 2.62 -26.20 -9.30
C PRO A 134 2.49 -26.49 -10.80
N GLY A 135 2.99 -25.57 -11.63
CA GLY A 135 2.95 -25.68 -13.08
C GLY A 135 1.78 -24.95 -13.74
N ASP A 136 0.74 -24.60 -12.99
CA ASP A 136 -0.36 -23.77 -13.49
C ASP A 136 0.00 -22.27 -13.41
N LEU A 137 -0.67 -21.47 -14.24
CA LEU A 137 -0.50 -20.02 -14.26
C LEU A 137 -1.37 -19.36 -13.18
N PRO A 138 -0.79 -18.66 -12.19
CA PRO A 138 -1.58 -17.98 -11.18
C PRO A 138 -2.22 -16.70 -11.76
N PRO A 139 -3.26 -16.15 -11.13
CA PRO A 139 -3.88 -14.90 -11.58
C PRO A 139 -2.87 -13.75 -11.71
N CYS A 140 -3.05 -12.87 -12.70
CA CYS A 140 -2.16 -11.72 -12.85
C CYS A 140 -2.44 -10.66 -11.77
N LEU A 141 -1.40 -10.20 -11.08
CA LEU A 141 -1.52 -9.08 -10.15
C LEU A 141 -1.85 -7.79 -10.91
N GLY A 142 -2.78 -6.99 -10.36
CA GLY A 142 -3.32 -5.80 -11.02
C GLY A 142 -4.66 -6.04 -11.71
N GLU A 143 -5.06 -7.30 -11.85
CA GLU A 143 -6.33 -7.73 -12.46
C GLU A 143 -7.29 -8.29 -11.40
N ALA A 144 -8.52 -8.64 -11.81
CA ALA A 144 -9.47 -9.21 -10.88
C ALA A 144 -9.04 -10.63 -10.48
N VAL A 145 -8.87 -10.87 -9.18
CA VAL A 145 -8.67 -12.22 -8.64
C VAL A 145 -10.04 -12.89 -8.57
N GLU A 146 -10.25 -13.89 -9.42
CA GLU A 146 -11.48 -14.66 -9.44
C GLU A 146 -11.44 -15.80 -8.42
N GLU A 147 -12.55 -16.02 -7.73
CA GLU A 147 -12.74 -17.15 -6.82
C GLU A 147 -14.18 -17.63 -6.92
N SER A 148 -14.39 -18.94 -7.09
CA SER A 148 -15.74 -19.49 -7.19
C SER A 148 -16.50 -19.36 -5.86
N SER A 149 -17.82 -19.20 -5.94
CA SER A 149 -18.68 -19.15 -4.75
C SER A 149 -18.56 -20.42 -3.89
N GLU A 150 -18.36 -21.58 -4.53
CA GLU A 150 -18.13 -22.87 -3.86
C GLU A 150 -16.82 -22.86 -3.07
N SER A 151 -15.74 -22.32 -3.65
CA SER A 151 -14.46 -22.17 -2.95
C SER A 151 -14.62 -21.27 -1.72
N ILE A 152 -15.30 -20.12 -1.86
CA ILE A 152 -15.56 -19.20 -0.75
C ILE A 152 -16.34 -19.89 0.37
N GLN A 153 -17.41 -20.62 0.04
CA GLN A 153 -18.21 -21.33 1.04
C GLN A 153 -17.40 -22.42 1.74
N ARG A 154 -16.61 -23.19 0.98
CA ARG A 154 -15.73 -24.23 1.51
C ARG A 154 -14.72 -23.64 2.49
N ARG A 155 -13.97 -22.60 2.12
CA ARG A 155 -12.95 -22.03 3.02
C ARG A 155 -13.55 -21.35 4.25
N LYS A 156 -14.74 -20.75 4.15
CA LYS A 156 -15.43 -20.19 5.32
C LYS A 156 -15.84 -21.26 6.33
N LYS A 157 -16.05 -22.51 5.89
CA LYS A 157 -16.47 -23.63 6.74
C LYS A 157 -15.29 -24.47 7.24
N ALA A 158 -14.33 -24.77 6.37
CA ALA A 158 -13.26 -25.74 6.62
C ALA A 158 -11.87 -25.10 6.71
N GLY A 159 -11.75 -23.80 6.46
CA GLY A 159 -10.47 -23.12 6.32
C GLY A 159 -9.80 -23.35 4.96
N VAL A 160 -8.60 -22.80 4.81
CA VAL A 160 -7.71 -23.05 3.67
C VAL A 160 -6.59 -23.97 4.13
N GLU A 161 -6.31 -25.02 3.37
CA GLU A 161 -5.16 -25.89 3.61
C GLU A 161 -3.92 -25.26 2.99
N TRP A 162 -3.23 -24.43 3.77
CA TRP A 162 -2.01 -23.77 3.33
C TRP A 162 -0.85 -24.76 3.25
N ASN A 163 -0.13 -24.74 2.14
CA ASN A 163 1.05 -25.57 1.91
C ASN A 163 2.17 -24.78 1.23
N THR A 164 3.36 -25.39 1.13
CA THR A 164 4.55 -24.76 0.56
C THR A 164 4.75 -25.01 -0.94
N ASN A 165 3.86 -25.78 -1.58
CA ASN A 165 3.99 -26.13 -3.00
C ASN A 165 3.19 -25.16 -3.88
N ASP A 166 1.96 -24.86 -3.47
CA ASP A 166 1.04 -24.04 -4.23
C ASP A 166 1.40 -22.55 -4.20
N THR A 167 0.94 -21.84 -5.22
CA THR A 167 0.96 -20.38 -5.26
C THR A 167 -0.40 -19.85 -4.86
N TYR A 168 -0.45 -18.98 -3.86
CA TYR A 168 -1.65 -18.33 -3.40
C TYR A 168 -1.71 -16.91 -3.93
N THR A 169 -2.85 -16.50 -4.49
CA THR A 169 -3.15 -15.09 -4.82
C THR A 169 -4.33 -14.64 -3.99
N ILE A 170 -4.09 -13.70 -3.08
CA ILE A 170 -5.13 -13.10 -2.24
C ILE A 170 -5.42 -11.67 -2.71
N SER A 171 -6.66 -11.25 -2.55
CA SER A 171 -7.09 -9.86 -2.77
C SER A 171 -7.91 -9.40 -1.56
N CYS A 172 -7.45 -8.31 -0.94
CA CYS A 172 -8.17 -7.59 0.09
C CYS A 172 -8.56 -6.22 -0.45
N PHE A 173 -9.86 -5.98 -0.56
CA PHE A 173 -10.39 -4.70 -0.98
C PHE A 173 -11.40 -4.16 0.02
N SER A 174 -11.60 -2.84 -0.01
CA SER A 174 -12.63 -2.22 0.82
C SER A 174 -13.32 -1.09 0.09
N SER A 175 -14.63 -0.98 0.27
CA SER A 175 -15.39 0.24 -0.02
C SER A 175 -15.48 1.16 1.20
N TYR A 176 -14.96 0.73 2.36
CA TYR A 176 -15.19 1.38 3.66
C TYR A 176 -14.04 2.28 4.12
N PHE A 177 -12.88 2.20 3.48
CA PHE A 177 -11.74 3.05 3.78
C PHE A 177 -11.10 3.58 2.50
N ASP A 178 -10.83 4.87 2.46
CA ASP A 178 -10.15 5.53 1.37
C ASP A 178 -8.80 6.09 1.86
N PHE A 179 -7.70 5.50 1.36
CA PHE A 179 -6.34 5.93 1.70
C PHE A 179 -5.97 7.29 1.09
N LEU A 180 -6.59 7.71 -0.01
CA LEU A 180 -6.27 8.99 -0.65
C LEU A 180 -6.81 10.17 0.16
N THR A 181 -8.03 10.04 0.69
CA THR A 181 -8.65 11.05 1.57
C THR A 181 -8.41 10.79 3.06
N TRP A 182 -7.87 9.62 3.39
CA TRP A 182 -7.69 9.11 4.76
C TRP A 182 -9.00 9.07 5.54
N SER A 183 -10.06 8.60 4.90
CA SER A 183 -11.42 8.60 5.46
C SER A 183 -12.04 7.23 5.51
N ILE A 184 -12.72 6.97 6.62
CA ILE A 184 -13.67 5.90 6.79
C ILE A 184 -15.00 6.33 6.17
N MET A 185 -15.57 5.53 5.28
CA MET A 185 -16.78 5.89 4.54
C MET A 185 -17.70 4.69 4.32
N ASN A 186 -18.92 4.93 3.81
CA ASN A 186 -19.89 3.90 3.42
C ASN A 186 -20.28 2.87 4.51
N MET A 187 -19.93 3.11 5.78
CA MET A 187 -20.35 2.23 6.87
C MET A 187 -21.83 2.50 7.22
N PRO A 188 -22.69 1.46 7.27
CA PRO A 188 -24.10 1.65 7.58
C PRO A 188 -24.32 2.36 8.92
N GLY A 189 -25.10 3.45 8.89
CA GLY A 189 -25.44 4.23 10.08
C GLY A 189 -24.31 5.14 10.60
N LEU A 190 -23.17 5.22 9.93
CA LEU A 190 -22.08 6.13 10.27
C LEU A 190 -21.85 7.16 9.15
N PRO A 191 -21.58 8.44 9.48
CA PRO A 191 -21.15 9.40 8.49
C PRO A 191 -19.76 9.05 7.96
N THR A 192 -19.33 9.74 6.90
CA THR A 192 -17.91 9.72 6.53
C THR A 192 -17.09 10.36 7.64
N ILE A 193 -16.06 9.66 8.11
CA ILE A 193 -15.22 10.06 9.24
C ILE A 193 -13.79 10.20 8.73
N ASP A 194 -13.18 11.35 9.01
CA ASP A 194 -11.73 11.51 8.89
C ASP A 194 -11.05 10.56 9.87
N ALA A 195 -10.29 9.59 9.35
CA ALA A 195 -9.71 8.53 10.16
C ALA A 195 -8.76 9.07 11.22
N THR A 196 -8.10 10.22 10.95
CA THR A 196 -7.19 10.86 11.92
C THR A 196 -7.91 11.27 13.21
N LYS A 197 -9.23 11.49 13.16
CA LYS A 197 -10.04 11.78 14.35
C LYS A 197 -10.25 10.55 15.24
N LEU A 198 -10.05 9.34 14.74
CA LEU A 198 -10.15 8.12 15.53
C LEU A 198 -8.78 7.56 15.87
N VAL A 199 -7.86 7.55 14.91
CA VAL A 199 -6.57 6.89 15.04
C VAL A 199 -5.41 7.84 15.33
N GLY A 200 -5.64 9.15 15.30
CA GLY A 200 -4.57 10.14 15.41
C GLY A 200 -3.81 10.36 14.09
N ASN A 201 -2.74 11.14 14.17
CA ASN A 201 -1.92 11.55 13.03
C ASN A 201 -0.76 10.58 12.80
N GLN A 202 -1.06 9.30 12.56
CA GLN A 202 -0.08 8.22 12.48
C GLN A 202 -0.28 7.32 11.25
N PRO A 203 0.77 6.61 10.77
CA PRO A 203 0.65 5.62 9.71
C PRO A 203 -0.20 4.42 10.13
N PHE A 204 -0.67 3.67 9.14
CA PHE A 204 -1.26 2.35 9.32
C PHE A 204 -0.24 1.28 8.96
N ARG A 205 -0.29 0.14 9.65
CA ARG A 205 0.42 -1.06 9.23
C ARG A 205 -0.56 -2.08 8.70
N PHE A 206 -0.53 -2.33 7.41
CA PHE A 206 -1.24 -3.45 6.81
C PHE A 206 -0.40 -4.70 6.99
N VAL A 207 -0.91 -5.64 7.77
CA VAL A 207 -0.14 -6.81 8.20
C VAL A 207 -0.83 -8.10 7.77
N MET A 208 -0.01 -9.14 7.58
CA MET A 208 -0.43 -10.53 7.55
C MET A 208 0.54 -11.33 8.40
N TYR A 209 0.04 -12.22 9.26
CA TYR A 209 0.89 -13.00 10.18
C TYR A 209 0.24 -14.32 10.60
N THR A 210 1.06 -15.21 11.15
CA THR A 210 0.64 -16.36 11.95
C THR A 210 0.88 -16.09 13.42
N LEU A 211 0.15 -16.77 14.30
CA LEU A 211 0.46 -16.80 15.73
C LEU A 211 1.38 -18.00 16.04
N LYS A 212 2.36 -17.80 16.92
CA LYS A 212 3.24 -18.88 17.41
C LYS A 212 2.46 -19.83 18.30
N ASP A 213 1.68 -19.27 19.21
CA ASP A 213 0.62 -19.94 19.96
C ASP A 213 -0.74 -19.54 19.37
N GLU A 214 -1.40 -20.47 18.69
CA GLU A 214 -2.64 -20.23 17.92
C GLU A 214 -3.81 -19.76 18.78
N ASP A 215 -3.86 -20.24 20.03
CA ASP A 215 -4.90 -19.88 21.01
C ASP A 215 -4.45 -18.72 21.92
N GLY A 216 -3.23 -18.22 21.68
CA GLY A 216 -2.62 -17.14 22.43
C GLY A 216 -3.13 -15.75 22.05
N SER A 217 -2.59 -14.73 22.73
CA SER A 217 -2.93 -13.34 22.47
C SER A 217 -2.27 -12.78 21.21
N HIS A 218 -2.91 -11.81 20.56
CA HIS A 218 -2.37 -11.05 19.42
C HIS A 218 -1.33 -10.00 19.84
N THR A 219 -0.38 -10.34 20.70
CA THR A 219 0.73 -9.45 21.06
C THR A 219 1.84 -9.52 20.01
N PRO A 220 2.68 -8.48 19.88
CA PRO A 220 3.80 -8.49 18.92
C PRO A 220 4.72 -9.72 19.06
N GLU A 221 4.96 -10.20 20.29
CA GLU A 221 5.87 -11.31 20.57
C GLU A 221 5.34 -12.65 20.08
N ASN A 222 4.01 -12.80 20.04
CA ASN A 222 3.33 -14.02 19.60
C ASN A 222 3.07 -14.05 18.08
N LYS A 223 3.49 -13.02 17.33
CA LYS A 223 3.27 -12.94 15.87
C LYS A 223 4.54 -13.29 15.11
N ASP A 224 4.36 -14.02 14.02
CA ASP A 224 5.34 -14.14 12.94
C ASP A 224 4.78 -13.44 11.71
N TYR A 225 5.29 -12.23 11.43
CA TYR A 225 4.81 -11.44 10.31
C TYR A 225 5.23 -12.08 8.99
N ILE A 226 4.21 -12.40 8.20
CA ILE A 226 4.36 -12.85 6.82
C ILE A 226 4.51 -11.64 5.89
N PHE A 227 3.81 -10.55 6.21
CA PHE A 227 3.87 -9.30 5.48
C PHE A 227 3.56 -8.12 6.41
N ASN A 228 4.24 -6.99 6.20
CA ASN A 228 4.14 -5.82 7.06
C ASN A 228 4.40 -4.52 6.29
N LEU A 229 3.34 -3.93 5.76
CA LEU A 229 3.41 -2.70 4.97
C LEU A 229 2.99 -1.50 5.80
N GLU A 230 3.88 -0.53 5.92
CA GLU A 230 3.59 0.76 6.52
C GLU A 230 3.01 1.70 5.46
N LEU A 231 1.79 2.18 5.67
CA LEU A 231 1.11 3.15 4.81
C LEU A 231 0.94 4.49 5.54
N SER A 232 1.31 5.57 4.86
CA SER A 232 1.07 6.94 5.30
C SER A 232 0.59 7.81 4.14
N ASN A 233 -0.09 8.89 4.47
CA ASN A 233 -0.50 9.92 3.54
C ASN A 233 0.11 11.25 3.98
N THR A 234 1.03 11.83 3.21
CA THR A 234 1.81 13.01 3.60
C THR A 234 1.00 14.26 3.92
N GLU A 235 -0.27 14.31 3.51
CA GLU A 235 -1.18 15.42 3.77
C GLU A 235 -2.09 15.19 4.98
N LYS A 236 -2.18 13.94 5.47
CA LYS A 236 -3.15 13.52 6.48
C LYS A 236 -2.52 12.88 7.70
N THR A 237 -1.42 12.16 7.50
CA THR A 237 -0.67 11.46 8.55
C THR A 237 0.76 12.00 8.65
N SER A 238 1.40 11.74 9.78
CA SER A 238 2.86 11.72 9.83
C SER A 238 3.39 10.58 8.96
N LEU A 239 4.61 10.74 8.45
CA LEU A 239 5.34 9.64 7.84
C LEU A 239 5.78 8.67 8.94
N GLY A 240 5.55 7.38 8.74
CA GLY A 240 6.07 6.38 9.66
C GLY A 240 7.58 6.20 9.56
N PRO A 241 8.19 5.49 10.54
CA PRO A 241 9.63 5.28 10.59
C PRO A 241 10.21 4.66 9.32
N ALA A 242 9.53 3.68 8.72
CA ALA A 242 10.04 3.00 7.52
C ALA A 242 10.04 3.95 6.30
N ALA A 243 9.01 4.78 6.17
CA ALA A 243 8.98 5.82 5.15
C ALA A 243 10.09 6.88 5.34
N GLN A 244 10.31 7.32 6.58
CA GLN A 244 11.38 8.27 6.89
C GLN A 244 12.76 7.71 6.57
N GLU A 245 13.04 6.47 6.99
CA GLU A 245 14.31 5.80 6.72
C GLU A 245 14.54 5.64 5.21
N TRP A 246 13.53 5.18 4.47
CA TRP A 246 13.63 5.05 3.01
C TRP A 246 13.99 6.38 2.34
N ILE A 247 13.34 7.48 2.73
CA ILE A 247 13.64 8.83 2.20
C ILE A 247 15.09 9.22 2.49
N GLU A 248 15.59 8.97 3.71
CA GLU A 248 16.97 9.28 4.08
C GLU A 248 17.97 8.48 3.25
N GLN A 249 17.70 7.19 3.03
CA GLN A 249 18.52 6.33 2.18
C GLN A 249 18.58 6.84 0.73
N GLN A 250 17.46 7.32 0.17
CA GLN A 250 17.48 7.92 -1.18
C GLN A 250 18.33 9.18 -1.24
N LYS A 251 18.20 10.08 -0.25
CA LYS A 251 19.01 11.31 -0.16
C LYS A 251 20.51 11.00 -0.10
N LYS A 252 20.91 9.98 0.67
CA LYS A 252 22.30 9.52 0.74
C LYS A 252 22.81 9.02 -0.61
N LYS A 253 22.04 8.15 -1.30
CA LYS A 253 22.38 7.63 -2.64
C LYS A 253 22.52 8.74 -3.69
N GLU A 254 21.64 9.74 -3.66
CA GLU A 254 21.70 10.90 -4.54
C GLU A 254 22.95 11.75 -4.27
N ALA A 255 23.28 12.00 -3.01
CA ALA A 255 24.47 12.74 -2.61
C ALA A 255 25.77 12.03 -3.02
N GLU A 256 25.85 10.70 -2.82
CA GLU A 256 26.97 9.86 -3.26
C GLU A 256 27.12 9.92 -4.79
N SER A 257 26.02 9.73 -5.52
CA SER A 257 25.98 9.80 -6.99
C SER A 257 26.40 11.19 -7.51
N ALA A 258 25.99 12.26 -6.82
CA ALA A 258 26.39 13.63 -7.17
C ALA A 258 27.87 13.91 -6.87
N SER A 259 28.44 13.29 -5.82
CA SER A 259 29.86 13.44 -5.48
C SER A 259 30.78 12.78 -6.52
N ILE A 260 30.41 11.59 -7.01
CA ILE A 260 31.13 10.87 -8.08
C ILE A 260 31.12 11.67 -9.39
N ARG A 261 30.03 12.37 -9.69
CA ARG A 261 29.88 13.13 -10.94
C ARG A 261 30.61 14.48 -10.95
N ARG A 262 31.22 14.93 -9.84
CA ARG A 262 31.99 16.19 -9.85
C ARG A 262 33.27 15.99 -10.67
N PRO A 263 33.41 16.61 -11.86
CA PRO A 263 34.61 16.45 -12.66
C PRO A 263 35.82 16.94 -11.86
N ALA A 264 36.92 16.17 -11.89
CA ALA A 264 38.18 16.55 -11.28
C ALA A 264 38.48 18.01 -11.65
N ARG A 265 38.44 18.88 -10.65
CA ARG A 265 38.63 20.32 -10.82
C ARG A 265 40.05 20.48 -11.36
N LYS A 266 40.20 20.64 -12.69
CA LYS A 266 41.51 20.88 -13.32
C LYS A 266 42.15 22.01 -12.53
N SER A 267 43.21 21.69 -11.81
CA SER A 267 43.86 22.62 -10.91
C SER A 267 44.22 23.86 -11.72
N ARG A 268 43.82 25.02 -11.21
CA ARG A 268 43.96 26.32 -11.88
C ARG A 268 45.43 26.80 -11.86
N ALA A 269 46.39 25.88 -11.80
CA ALA A 269 47.82 26.15 -11.84
C ALA A 269 48.37 26.30 -13.27
N GLY A 270 47.58 25.98 -14.31
CA GLY A 270 48.02 26.02 -15.71
C GLY A 270 47.45 27.13 -16.59
N ARG A 271 46.81 28.18 -16.04
CA ARG A 271 46.18 29.23 -16.85
C ARG A 271 46.74 30.63 -16.55
N LEU A 272 48.06 30.74 -16.66
CA LEU A 272 48.77 32.00 -16.85
C LEU A 272 49.61 31.86 -18.13
N LEU A 273 49.00 32.06 -19.29
CA LEU A 273 49.61 32.44 -20.58
C LEU A 273 48.57 32.25 -21.68
N MET A 274 48.10 33.37 -22.22
CA MET A 274 47.52 33.62 -23.55
C MET A 274 46.52 34.78 -23.44
N LYS A 275 47.06 35.99 -23.28
CA LYS A 275 46.40 37.21 -23.73
C LYS A 275 46.63 37.29 -25.24
N GLY A 276 45.57 37.32 -26.04
CA GLY A 276 45.70 37.61 -27.47
C GLY A 276 44.39 37.55 -28.28
N ARG A 277 43.84 38.75 -28.56
CA ARG A 277 42.98 39.16 -29.70
C ARG A 277 41.57 38.55 -29.83
N LEU A 278 40.50 39.38 -29.74
CA LEU A 278 39.72 40.03 -30.83
C LEU A 278 38.98 39.01 -31.72
N SER A 279 37.69 39.14 -32.08
CA SER A 279 36.89 40.33 -32.38
C SER A 279 35.38 40.12 -32.21
N MET A 280 34.66 41.24 -32.26
CA MET A 280 33.20 41.41 -32.31
C MET A 280 32.53 40.92 -33.60
N THR A 281 31.20 40.72 -33.48
CA THR A 281 30.05 40.85 -34.43
C THR A 281 29.13 39.63 -34.29
N GLY A 282 27.80 39.68 -34.24
CA GLY A 282 26.78 40.72 -34.31
C GLY A 282 25.41 40.10 -34.68
N ARG A 283 24.31 40.76 -34.28
CA ARG A 283 22.87 40.62 -34.68
C ARG A 283 22.04 39.44 -34.15
N LEU A 284 20.87 39.60 -33.50
CA LEU A 284 19.57 40.30 -33.74
C LEU A 284 18.57 39.55 -34.65
N SER A 285 17.42 39.16 -34.07
CA SER A 285 16.03 39.06 -34.65
C SER A 285 15.26 37.97 -33.86
N ILE A 286 14.27 38.24 -33.00
CA ILE A 286 12.87 38.73 -33.16
C ILE A 286 11.89 37.72 -33.79
N GLY A 287 10.79 37.47 -33.04
CA GLY A 287 9.49 36.96 -33.50
C GLY A 287 9.20 35.50 -33.14
N GLY A 288 8.08 35.09 -32.52
CA GLY A 288 6.82 35.75 -32.15
C GLY A 288 5.65 34.74 -32.24
N ASN A 289 4.85 34.65 -31.16
CA ASN A 289 3.47 34.11 -31.01
C ASN A 289 3.16 32.63 -31.36
N ARG A 290 2.64 31.81 -30.43
CA ARG A 290 1.37 31.77 -29.64
C ARG A 290 0.15 31.18 -30.38
N ARG A 291 -0.14 29.92 -29.98
CA ARG A 291 -1.42 29.31 -29.54
C ARG A 291 -2.73 29.67 -30.27
N ARG A 292 -3.49 28.63 -30.65
CA ARG A 292 -4.76 28.23 -29.97
C ARG A 292 -5.20 26.82 -30.41
N LEU A 293 -5.54 26.00 -29.42
CA LEU A 293 -6.25 24.73 -29.51
C LEU A 293 -7.54 24.90 -28.68
N SER A 294 -8.69 24.48 -29.22
CA SER A 294 -9.93 24.30 -28.44
C SER A 294 -10.97 23.49 -29.22
N GLY A 295 -11.67 22.59 -28.51
CA GLY A 295 -12.83 21.80 -28.94
C GLY A 295 -12.56 20.30 -28.77
N LEU A 296 -12.76 19.64 -27.62
CA LEU A 296 -13.92 19.51 -26.72
C LEU A 296 -15.13 18.85 -27.43
N SER A 297 -15.22 17.52 -27.31
CA SER A 297 -16.42 16.71 -27.59
C SER A 297 -16.88 16.04 -26.29
N LEU A 298 -18.12 16.32 -25.89
CA LEU A 298 -18.86 15.58 -24.87
C LEU A 298 -19.34 14.25 -25.46
N PHE A 299 -19.31 13.17 -24.66
CA PHE A 299 -20.16 12.02 -24.87
C PHE A 299 -20.83 11.55 -23.57
N ASP A 300 -22.06 11.13 -23.82
CA ASP A 300 -23.15 10.66 -22.99
C ASP A 300 -22.85 9.59 -21.93
N HIS A 301 -23.66 9.64 -20.87
CA HIS A 301 -23.84 8.61 -19.86
C HIS A 301 -25.00 7.68 -20.21
N HIS A 302 -24.79 6.37 -20.06
CA HIS A 302 -25.85 5.42 -19.68
C HIS A 302 -25.28 4.19 -18.96
N ALA A 303 -25.99 3.80 -17.90
CA ALA A 303 -26.00 2.54 -17.13
C ALA A 303 -24.85 2.28 -16.13
#